data_AF-A0A2D6SXP8-F1
#
_entry.id   AF-A0A2D6SXP8-F1
#
_cell.length_a   1.000
_cell.length_b   1.000
_cell.length_c   1.000
_cell.angle_alpha   90.00
_cell.angle_beta   90.00
_cell.angle_gamma   90.00
#
_symmetry.space_group_name_H-M   'P 1'
#
loop_
_entity.id
_entity.type
_entity.pdbx_description
1 polymer ?
#
loop_
_entity_poly.entity_id
_entity_poly.type
_entity_poly.pdbx_seq_one_letter_code
_entity_poly.pdbx_strand_id
1 'polypeptide(L)'
;MEMNPQTTRVMASAALLMLLTAAGCSKPADMRDQRLAEFAKQSMEQQAKQNDRIAEQSKAVVEESQKLAEATKELIAHDAQARQELIAAQEKLTTQLNQQRATIDAGRDRLEQDRREIAEQRFRDPILAAAVQNVGLIIACSLPLIVCAFVLKRMSSSEPDDAAVAELLVHELTSDRPHLLPGPSLRPPALEHQADRDERSDSSPSDQPSESELRS
;
A
#
# COMPACT_ATOMS: atom_id res chain seq x y z
N MET A 1 -17.02 -47.58 -119.98
CA MET A 1 -16.97 -47.42 -118.52
C MET A 1 -16.31 -46.07 -118.26
N GLU A 2 -17.11 -45.00 -118.32
CA GLU A 2 -16.63 -43.64 -118.12
C GLU A 2 -16.26 -43.45 -116.65
N MET A 3 -14.99 -43.17 -116.38
CA MET A 3 -14.47 -43.02 -115.03
C MET A 3 -14.80 -41.61 -114.54
N ASN A 4 -15.63 -41.53 -113.51
CA ASN A 4 -16.23 -40.30 -112.98
C ASN A 4 -15.13 -39.31 -112.50
N PRO A 5 -15.10 -38.04 -112.96
CA PRO A 5 -14.07 -37.05 -112.62
C PRO A 5 -13.96 -36.71 -111.11
N GLN A 6 -14.96 -37.07 -110.30
CA GLN A 6 -14.84 -36.98 -108.84
C GLN A 6 -13.90 -38.04 -108.25
N THR A 7 -13.87 -39.26 -108.82
CA THR A 7 -13.04 -40.36 -108.28
C THR A 7 -11.55 -40.14 -108.52
N THR A 8 -11.16 -39.53 -109.64
CA THR A 8 -9.76 -39.19 -109.94
C THR A 8 -9.20 -38.08 -109.05
N ARG A 9 -10.04 -37.09 -108.66
CA ARG A 9 -9.63 -36.04 -107.72
C ARG A 9 -9.41 -36.55 -106.30
N VAL A 10 -10.28 -37.47 -105.84
CA VAL A 10 -10.15 -38.09 -104.50
C VAL A 10 -8.94 -39.02 -104.43
N MET A 11 -8.65 -39.77 -105.50
CA MET A 11 -7.42 -40.58 -105.56
C MET A 11 -6.16 -39.72 -105.57
N ALA A 12 -6.15 -38.60 -106.29
CA ALA A 12 -5.00 -37.70 -106.35
C ALA A 12 -4.72 -37.03 -105.00
N SER A 13 -5.74 -36.59 -104.27
CA SER A 13 -5.56 -36.00 -102.94
C SER A 13 -5.15 -37.04 -101.89
N ALA A 14 -5.71 -38.26 -101.95
CA ALA A 14 -5.31 -39.36 -101.07
C ALA A 14 -3.87 -39.82 -101.33
N ALA A 15 -3.45 -39.89 -102.59
CA ALA A 15 -2.07 -40.22 -102.96
C ALA A 15 -1.09 -39.13 -102.50
N LEU A 16 -1.46 -37.85 -102.62
CA LEU A 16 -0.62 -36.73 -102.15
C LEU A 16 -0.51 -36.71 -100.61
N LEU A 17 -1.60 -37.00 -99.89
CA LEU A 17 -1.60 -37.08 -98.43
C LEU A 17 -0.74 -38.26 -97.94
N MET A 18 -0.84 -39.42 -98.59
CA MET A 18 0.04 -40.57 -98.31
C MET A 18 1.51 -40.24 -98.58
N LEU A 19 1.83 -39.59 -99.70
CA LEU A 19 3.19 -39.16 -100.04
C LEU A 19 3.76 -38.16 -99.02
N LEU A 20 2.94 -37.23 -98.52
CA LEU A 20 3.33 -36.28 -97.47
C LEU A 20 3.59 -36.97 -96.13
N THR A 21 2.81 -38.00 -95.77
CA THR A 21 3.06 -38.79 -94.55
C THR A 21 4.28 -39.71 -94.67
N ALA A 22 4.54 -40.28 -95.85
CA ALA A 22 5.69 -41.14 -96.09
C ALA A 22 7.03 -40.36 -96.14
N ALA A 23 7.01 -39.13 -96.65
CA ALA A 23 8.19 -38.26 -96.69
C ALA A 23 8.60 -37.70 -95.30
N GLY A 24 7.72 -37.76 -94.30
CA GLY A 24 8.00 -37.34 -92.92
C GLY A 24 8.73 -38.39 -92.07
N CYS A 25 8.71 -39.67 -92.48
CA CYS A 25 9.25 -40.79 -91.69
C CYS A 25 10.49 -41.46 -92.29
N SER A 26 11.05 -40.95 -93.40
CA SER A 26 12.31 -41.48 -93.95
C SER A 26 13.48 -40.54 -93.66
N LYS A 27 14.09 -40.70 -92.49
CA LYS A 27 15.48 -40.30 -92.21
C LYS A 27 16.16 -41.40 -91.37
N PRO A 28 17.46 -41.66 -91.59
CA PRO A 28 18.14 -42.89 -91.22
C PRO A 28 18.16 -43.07 -89.71
N ALA A 29 17.71 -44.23 -89.23
CA ALA A 29 17.68 -44.58 -87.80
C ALA A 29 19.09 -44.71 -87.20
N ASP A 30 20.06 -45.17 -88.00
CA ASP A 30 21.41 -45.51 -87.52
C ASP A 30 22.22 -44.29 -87.01
N MET A 31 22.13 -43.16 -87.72
CA MET A 31 22.95 -41.99 -87.44
C MET A 31 22.46 -41.17 -86.22
N ARG A 32 21.20 -41.37 -85.78
CA ARG A 32 20.60 -40.68 -84.64
C ARG A 32 20.93 -41.37 -83.33
N ASP A 33 20.84 -42.70 -83.31
CA ASP A 33 21.16 -43.52 -82.14
C ASP A 33 22.65 -43.51 -81.84
N GLN A 34 23.49 -43.48 -82.87
CA GLN A 34 24.94 -43.37 -82.69
C GLN A 34 25.35 -42.02 -82.08
N ARG A 35 24.70 -40.93 -82.49
CA ARG A 35 24.92 -39.60 -81.90
C ARG A 35 24.46 -39.54 -80.46
N LEU A 36 23.32 -40.15 -80.13
CA LEU A 36 22.80 -40.22 -78.76
C LEU A 36 23.72 -41.04 -77.86
N ALA A 37 24.22 -42.18 -78.33
CA ALA A 37 25.18 -43.00 -77.62
C ALA A 37 26.50 -42.26 -77.37
N GLU A 38 26.97 -41.50 -78.36
CA GLU A 38 28.18 -40.68 -78.25
C GLU A 38 27.99 -39.50 -77.29
N PHE A 39 26.84 -38.80 -77.35
CA PHE A 39 26.48 -37.76 -76.38
C PHE A 39 26.33 -38.31 -74.96
N ALA A 40 25.72 -39.49 -74.78
CA ALA A 40 25.59 -40.14 -73.49
C ALA A 40 26.95 -40.55 -72.93
N LYS A 41 27.84 -41.07 -73.77
CA LYS A 41 29.21 -41.42 -73.37
C LYS A 41 30.00 -40.17 -72.97
N GLN A 42 29.90 -39.10 -73.75
CA GLN A 42 30.56 -37.83 -73.47
C GLN A 42 30.02 -37.15 -72.21
N SER A 43 28.70 -37.22 -71.96
CA SER A 43 28.10 -36.66 -70.74
C SER A 43 28.51 -37.46 -69.50
N MET A 44 28.51 -38.80 -69.57
CA MET A 44 28.98 -39.65 -68.48
C MET A 44 30.45 -39.37 -68.12
N GLU A 45 31.29 -39.17 -69.13
CA GLU A 45 32.72 -38.90 -68.93
C GLU A 45 32.96 -37.50 -68.32
N GLN A 46 32.17 -36.49 -68.70
CA GLN A 46 32.19 -35.19 -68.03
C GLN A 46 31.64 -35.25 -66.61
N GLN A 47 30.57 -36.03 -66.38
CA GLN A 47 29.93 -36.17 -65.08
C GLN A 47 30.81 -36.95 -64.10
N ALA A 48 31.55 -37.96 -64.57
CA ALA A 48 32.55 -38.66 -63.79
C ALA A 48 33.67 -37.71 -63.33
N LYS A 49 34.22 -36.91 -64.25
CA LYS A 49 35.23 -35.89 -63.92
C LYS A 49 34.70 -34.83 -62.95
N GLN A 50 33.43 -34.47 -63.05
CA GLN A 50 32.79 -33.51 -62.14
C GLN A 50 32.57 -34.14 -60.75
N ASN A 51 32.16 -35.41 -60.71
CA ASN A 51 31.96 -36.16 -59.47
C ASN A 51 33.28 -36.33 -58.71
N ASP A 52 34.39 -36.59 -59.42
CA ASP A 52 35.72 -36.68 -58.81
C ASP A 52 36.12 -35.36 -58.11
N ARG A 53 35.90 -34.22 -58.78
CA ARG A 53 36.18 -32.89 -58.19
C ARG A 53 35.27 -32.58 -57.00
N ILE A 54 33.99 -32.96 -57.08
CA ILE A 54 33.05 -32.80 -55.97
C ILE A 54 33.45 -33.68 -54.79
N ALA A 55 33.88 -34.92 -55.04
CA ALA A 55 34.35 -35.83 -54.00
C ALA A 55 35.59 -35.28 -53.30
N GLU A 56 36.53 -34.70 -54.05
CA GLU A 56 37.72 -34.05 -53.49
C GLU A 56 37.37 -32.81 -52.66
N GLN A 57 36.48 -31.95 -53.16
CA GLN A 57 35.98 -30.79 -52.42
C GLN A 57 35.20 -31.18 -51.16
N SER A 58 34.40 -32.24 -51.23
CA SER A 58 33.61 -32.72 -50.09
C SER A 58 34.48 -33.17 -48.92
N LYS A 59 35.65 -33.77 -49.19
CA LYS A 59 36.59 -34.19 -48.14
C LYS A 59 37.12 -32.98 -47.37
N ALA A 60 37.52 -31.92 -48.08
CA ALA A 60 38.00 -30.69 -47.45
C ALA A 60 36.90 -30.00 -46.61
N VAL A 61 35.68 -29.92 -47.13
CA VAL A 61 34.54 -29.31 -46.43
C VAL A 61 34.14 -30.12 -45.19
N VAL A 62 34.21 -31.45 -45.24
CA VAL A 62 33.89 -32.30 -44.07
C VAL A 62 34.89 -32.11 -42.95
N GLU A 63 36.20 -32.02 -43.26
CA GLU A 63 37.22 -31.76 -42.25
C GLU A 63 37.04 -30.39 -41.58
N GLU A 64 36.75 -29.36 -42.37
CA GLU A 64 36.49 -28.02 -41.85
C GLU A 64 35.20 -27.97 -41.00
N SER A 65 34.15 -28.66 -41.45
CA SER A 65 32.88 -28.75 -40.71
C SER A 65 33.06 -29.46 -39.37
N GLN A 66 33.92 -30.48 -39.29
CA GLN A 66 34.23 -31.15 -38.02
C GLN A 66 34.92 -30.20 -37.04
N LYS A 67 35.94 -29.46 -37.48
CA LYS A 67 36.63 -28.47 -36.65
C LYS A 67 35.69 -27.36 -36.20
N LEU A 68 34.83 -26.87 -37.09
CA LEU A 68 33.82 -25.87 -36.77
C LEU A 68 32.80 -26.38 -35.75
N ALA A 69 32.33 -27.63 -35.90
CA ALA A 69 31.40 -28.24 -34.96
C ALA A 69 32.02 -28.41 -33.57
N GLU A 70 33.30 -28.79 -33.50
CA GLU A 70 34.05 -28.91 -32.24
C GLU A 70 34.23 -27.55 -31.55
N ALA A 71 34.67 -26.53 -32.29
CA ALA A 71 34.78 -25.16 -31.77
C ALA A 71 33.42 -24.59 -31.31
N THR A 72 32.34 -24.87 -32.07
CA THR A 72 30.99 -24.45 -31.70
C THR A 72 30.52 -25.15 -30.42
N LYS A 73 30.86 -26.44 -30.24
CA LYS A 73 30.54 -27.19 -29.03
C LYS A 73 31.25 -26.63 -27.80
N GLU A 74 32.52 -26.27 -27.93
CA GLU A 74 33.30 -25.62 -26.87
C GLU A 74 32.70 -24.25 -26.51
N LEU A 75 32.37 -23.44 -27.51
CA LEU A 75 31.73 -22.14 -27.31
C LEU A 75 30.38 -22.26 -26.60
N ILE A 76 29.54 -23.22 -27.00
CA ILE A 76 28.24 -23.47 -26.35
C ILE A 76 28.43 -23.92 -24.90
N ALA A 77 29.43 -24.77 -24.63
CA ALA A 77 29.73 -25.18 -23.26
C ALA A 77 30.14 -23.99 -22.39
N HIS A 78 30.97 -23.08 -22.92
CA HIS A 78 31.34 -21.84 -22.22
C HIS A 78 30.16 -20.88 -22.05
N ASP A 79 29.31 -20.69 -23.06
CA ASP A 79 28.11 -19.85 -22.93
C ASP A 79 27.12 -20.42 -21.90
N ALA A 80 26.91 -21.74 -21.91
CA ALA A 80 26.07 -22.42 -20.94
C ALA A 80 26.61 -22.24 -19.51
N GLN A 81 27.93 -22.40 -19.32
CA GLN A 81 28.58 -22.16 -18.04
C GLN A 81 28.44 -20.70 -17.59
N ALA A 82 28.71 -19.74 -18.48
CA ALA A 82 28.59 -18.31 -18.17
C ALA A 82 27.15 -17.93 -17.76
N ARG A 83 26.14 -18.48 -18.44
CA ARG A 83 24.73 -18.29 -18.05
C ARG A 83 24.43 -18.89 -16.68
N GLN A 84 24.97 -20.05 -16.36
CA GLN A 84 24.79 -20.68 -15.06
C GLN A 84 25.43 -19.84 -13.93
N GLU A 85 26.62 -19.29 -14.17
CA GLU A 85 27.29 -18.38 -13.23
C GLU A 85 26.49 -17.08 -13.03
N LEU A 86 25.93 -16.51 -14.09
CA LEU A 86 25.07 -15.33 -14.01
C LEU A 86 23.79 -15.60 -13.21
N ILE A 87 23.13 -16.73 -13.44
CA ILE A 87 21.93 -17.13 -12.69
C ILE A 87 22.27 -17.31 -11.21
N ALA A 88 23.37 -17.99 -10.89
CA ALA A 88 23.81 -18.18 -9.51
C ALA A 88 24.15 -16.85 -8.82
N ALA A 89 24.79 -15.92 -9.53
CA ALA A 89 25.06 -14.59 -9.03
C ALA A 89 23.77 -13.78 -8.78
N GLN A 90 22.81 -13.85 -9.71
CA GLN A 90 21.49 -13.21 -9.55
C GLN A 90 20.73 -13.77 -8.35
N GLU A 91 20.67 -15.09 -8.20
CA GLU A 91 20.01 -15.75 -7.06
C GLU A 91 20.61 -15.29 -5.73
N LYS A 92 21.94 -15.22 -5.64
CA LYS A 92 22.63 -14.72 -4.46
C LYS A 92 22.26 -13.27 -4.14
N LEU A 93 22.27 -12.40 -5.14
CA LEU A 93 21.90 -10.99 -4.95
C LEU A 93 20.43 -10.85 -4.53
N THR A 94 19.51 -11.57 -5.17
CA THR A 94 18.08 -11.56 -4.83
C THR A 94 17.86 -12.04 -3.40
N THR A 95 18.55 -13.11 -2.99
CA THR A 95 18.48 -13.63 -1.62
C THR A 95 18.97 -12.61 -0.60
N GLN A 96 20.11 -11.96 -0.87
CA GLN A 96 20.66 -10.91 -0.01
C GLN A 96 19.71 -9.71 0.11
N LEU A 97 19.13 -9.26 -1.01
CA LEU A 97 18.16 -8.16 -0.99
C LEU A 97 16.89 -8.53 -0.21
N ASN A 98 16.38 -9.74 -0.39
CA ASN A 98 15.22 -10.22 0.36
C ASN A 98 15.50 -10.29 1.87
N GLN A 99 16.70 -10.74 2.26
CA GLN A 99 17.11 -10.77 3.66
C GLN A 99 17.26 -9.36 4.25
N GLN A 100 17.84 -8.43 3.50
CA GLN A 100 17.94 -7.03 3.92
C GLN A 100 16.55 -6.38 4.07
N ARG A 101 15.65 -6.60 3.11
CA ARG A 101 14.26 -6.11 3.18
C ARG A 101 13.54 -6.67 4.40
N ALA A 102 13.62 -7.98 4.65
CA ALA A 102 13.02 -8.59 5.83
C ALA A 102 13.53 -7.97 7.15
N THR A 103 14.82 -7.63 7.21
CA THR A 103 15.40 -6.96 8.38
C THR A 103 14.87 -5.54 8.55
N ILE A 104 14.73 -4.79 7.45
CA ILE A 104 14.16 -3.44 7.45
C ILE A 104 12.68 -3.48 7.84
N ASP A 105 11.91 -4.42 7.29
CA ASP A 105 10.49 -4.58 7.58
C ASP A 105 10.27 -4.93 9.06
N ALA A 106 11.04 -5.87 9.60
CA ALA A 106 11.01 -6.19 11.04
C ALA A 106 11.40 -4.98 11.91
N GLY A 107 12.39 -4.19 11.47
CA GLY A 107 12.76 -2.95 12.14
C GLY A 107 11.63 -1.92 12.12
N ARG A 108 10.96 -1.76 10.97
CA ARG A 108 9.82 -0.86 10.81
C ARG A 108 8.65 -1.26 11.71
N ASP A 109 8.32 -2.55 11.74
CA ASP A 109 7.24 -3.09 12.55
C ASP A 109 7.50 -2.84 14.04
N ARG A 110 8.75 -3.04 14.48
CA ARG A 110 9.16 -2.71 15.85
C ARG A 110 9.00 -1.22 16.15
N LEU A 111 9.45 -0.33 15.27
CA LEU A 111 9.28 1.11 15.47
C LEU A 111 7.80 1.52 15.53
N GLU A 112 6.96 0.89 14.71
CA GLU A 112 5.53 1.17 14.70
C GLU A 112 4.86 0.66 15.98
N GLN A 113 5.28 -0.49 16.49
CA GLN A 113 4.86 -1.00 17.80
C GLN A 113 5.29 -0.06 18.93
N ASP A 114 6.56 0.37 18.95
CA ASP A 114 7.07 1.32 19.95
C ASP A 114 6.29 2.64 19.91
N ARG A 115 5.96 3.14 18.71
CA ARG A 115 5.13 4.34 18.55
C ARG A 115 3.72 4.16 19.12
N ARG A 116 3.10 3.01 18.89
CA ARG A 116 1.78 2.69 19.45
C ARG A 116 1.83 2.61 20.97
N GLU A 117 2.86 1.98 21.52
CA GLU A 117 3.04 1.89 22.97
C GLU A 117 3.24 3.27 23.61
N ILE A 118 4.08 4.13 23.02
CA ILE A 118 4.28 5.50 23.52
C ILE A 118 2.97 6.31 23.44
N ALA A 119 2.18 6.15 22.39
CA ALA A 119 0.88 6.80 22.27
C ALA A 119 -0.09 6.33 23.36
N GLU A 120 -0.10 5.03 23.68
CA GLU A 120 -0.90 4.47 24.78
C GLU A 120 -0.44 4.98 26.16
N GLN A 121 0.89 5.03 26.40
CA GLN A 121 1.46 5.54 27.65
C GLN A 121 1.08 7.01 27.89
N ARG A 122 1.15 7.85 26.86
CA ARG A 122 0.76 9.27 26.95
C ARG A 122 -0.72 9.49 27.28
N PHE A 123 -1.59 8.51 27.03
CA PHE A 123 -2.99 8.58 27.44
C PHE A 123 -3.17 8.29 28.94
N ARG A 124 -2.26 7.52 29.55
CA ARG A 124 -2.32 7.13 30.97
C ARG A 124 -1.67 8.15 31.90
N ASP A 125 -0.58 8.78 31.46
CA ASP A 125 0.13 9.81 32.22
C ASP A 125 -0.76 10.96 32.74
N PRO A 126 -1.66 11.58 31.94
CA PRO A 126 -2.52 12.66 32.42
C PRO A 126 -3.56 12.19 33.44
N ILE A 127 -4.02 10.93 33.35
CA ILE A 127 -4.98 10.36 34.30
C ILE A 127 -4.31 10.18 35.67
N LEU A 128 -3.06 9.69 35.69
CA LEU A 128 -2.32 9.49 36.93
C LEU A 128 -1.98 10.82 37.60
N ALA A 129 -1.53 11.81 36.82
CA ALA A 129 -1.22 13.15 37.32
C ALA A 129 -2.46 13.84 37.92
N ALA A 130 -3.60 13.79 37.22
CA ALA A 130 -4.86 14.36 37.71
C ALA A 130 -5.36 13.65 38.98
N ALA A 131 -5.23 12.32 39.06
CA ALA A 131 -5.62 11.56 40.24
C ALA A 131 -4.81 11.97 41.48
N VAL A 132 -3.48 12.11 41.36
CA VAL A 132 -2.63 12.54 42.47
C VAL A 132 -2.96 13.97 42.91
N GLN A 133 -3.18 14.88 41.96
CA GLN A 133 -3.55 16.26 42.28
C GLN A 133 -4.90 16.34 43.02
N ASN A 134 -5.91 15.61 42.56
CA ASN A 134 -7.23 15.57 43.21
C ASN A 134 -7.15 14.98 44.62
N VAL A 135 -6.38 13.91 44.82
CA VAL A 135 -6.14 13.35 46.16
C VAL A 135 -5.46 14.37 47.07
N GLY A 136 -4.46 15.09 46.56
CA GLY A 136 -3.79 16.17 47.31
C GLY A 136 -4.75 17.28 47.74
N LEU A 137 -5.66 17.72 46.87
CA LEU A 137 -6.68 18.71 47.19
C LEU A 137 -7.69 18.20 48.24
N ILE A 138 -8.16 16.95 48.13
CA ILE A 138 -9.06 16.36 49.12
C ILE A 138 -8.39 16.31 50.50
N ILE A 139 -7.11 15.93 50.56
CA ILE A 139 -6.35 15.91 51.81
C ILE A 139 -6.17 17.34 52.34
N ALA A 140 -5.80 18.29 51.49
CA ALA A 140 -5.62 19.69 51.87
C ALA A 140 -6.91 20.33 52.40
N CYS A 141 -8.08 20.01 51.82
CA CYS A 141 -9.38 20.51 52.28
C CYS A 141 -9.92 19.76 53.50
N SER A 142 -9.63 18.47 53.66
CA SER A 142 -10.07 17.69 54.82
C SER A 142 -9.28 17.99 56.07
N LEU A 143 -7.98 18.31 55.97
CA LEU A 143 -7.14 18.70 57.11
C LEU A 143 -7.73 19.83 57.98
N PRO A 144 -8.08 21.01 57.43
CA PRO A 144 -8.67 22.09 58.21
C PRO A 144 -10.03 21.68 58.79
N LEU A 145 -10.84 20.91 58.06
CA LEU A 145 -12.12 20.40 58.56
C LEU A 145 -11.95 19.45 59.75
N ILE A 146 -10.96 18.56 59.69
CA ILE A 146 -10.62 17.64 60.79
C ILE A 146 -10.14 18.42 62.00
N VAL A 147 -9.31 19.45 61.80
CA VAL A 147 -8.85 20.32 62.90
C VAL A 147 -10.03 21.06 63.53
N CYS A 148 -10.90 21.68 62.74
CA CYS A 148 -12.12 22.34 63.23
C CYS A 148 -13.01 21.36 64.00
N ALA A 149 -13.28 20.18 63.45
CA ALA A 149 -14.07 19.14 64.11
C ALA A 149 -13.43 18.65 65.40
N PHE A 150 -12.10 18.52 65.43
CA PHE A 150 -11.36 18.12 66.63
C PHE A 150 -11.44 19.19 67.73
N VAL A 151 -11.28 20.47 67.38
CA VAL A 151 -11.43 21.59 68.32
C VAL A 151 -12.86 21.66 68.86
N LEU A 152 -13.88 21.58 67.99
CA LEU A 152 -15.29 21.56 68.42
C LEU A 152 -15.59 20.37 69.33
N LYS A 153 -15.11 19.18 68.97
CA LYS A 153 -15.30 17.97 69.79
C LYS A 153 -14.58 18.10 71.13
N ARG A 154 -13.36 18.66 71.15
CA ARG A 154 -12.62 18.91 72.38
C ARG A 154 -13.31 19.94 73.27
N MET A 155 -13.79 21.05 72.71
CA MET A 155 -14.54 22.06 73.47
C MET A 155 -15.84 21.48 74.05
N SER A 156 -16.65 20.81 73.21
CA SER A 156 -17.91 20.21 73.67
C SER A 156 -17.73 19.00 74.60
N SER A 157 -16.56 18.33 74.57
CA SER A 157 -16.24 17.26 75.54
C SER A 157 -15.50 17.79 76.78
N SER A 158 -15.01 19.03 76.76
CA SER A 158 -14.27 19.64 77.87
C SER A 158 -15.17 20.26 78.94
N GLU A 159 -16.47 20.35 78.67
CA GLU A 159 -17.45 20.88 79.61
C GLU A 159 -18.51 19.80 79.89
N PRO A 160 -18.44 19.05 81.02
CA PRO A 160 -19.52 18.17 81.44
C PRO A 160 -20.80 18.94 81.82
N ASP A 161 -20.78 20.28 81.73
CA ASP A 161 -21.91 21.17 81.98
C ASP A 161 -22.76 21.46 80.74
N ASP A 162 -22.36 21.11 79.51
CA ASP A 162 -23.19 21.32 78.30
C ASP A 162 -24.56 20.61 78.41
N ALA A 163 -24.60 19.44 79.05
CA ALA A 163 -25.84 18.73 79.33
C ALA A 163 -26.68 19.45 80.41
N ALA A 164 -26.06 20.00 81.45
CA ALA A 164 -26.73 20.76 82.49
C ALA A 164 -27.23 22.13 81.99
N VAL A 165 -26.47 22.78 81.09
CA VAL A 165 -26.82 24.04 80.43
C VAL A 165 -27.91 23.83 79.39
N ALA A 166 -27.88 22.72 78.64
CA ALA A 166 -28.97 22.34 77.74
C ALA A 166 -30.28 22.07 78.51
N GLU A 167 -30.21 21.34 79.62
CA GLU A 167 -31.36 21.14 80.51
C GLU A 167 -31.84 22.46 81.14
N LEU A 168 -30.93 23.37 81.53
CA LEU A 168 -31.26 24.69 82.06
C LEU A 168 -31.92 25.59 81.00
N LEU A 169 -31.45 25.57 79.75
CA LEU A 169 -32.08 26.31 78.64
C LEU A 169 -33.44 25.74 78.27
N VAL A 170 -33.58 24.41 78.25
CA VAL A 170 -34.88 23.75 78.04
C VAL A 170 -35.84 24.13 79.17
N HIS A 171 -35.36 24.17 80.42
CA HIS A 171 -36.14 24.56 81.58
C HIS A 171 -36.56 26.05 81.55
N GLU A 172 -35.69 26.96 81.12
CA GLU A 172 -36.03 28.39 80.95
C GLU A 172 -36.99 28.64 79.77
N LEU A 173 -36.82 27.93 78.64
CA LEU A 173 -37.71 28.05 77.47
C LEU A 173 -39.11 27.47 77.72
N THR A 174 -39.26 26.53 78.65
CA THR A 174 -40.56 25.95 79.04
C THR A 174 -41.18 26.59 80.29
N SER A 175 -40.50 27.54 80.93
CA SER A 175 -41.01 28.23 82.12
C SER A 175 -41.86 29.45 81.78
N ASP A 176 -43.00 29.62 82.47
CA ASP A 176 -44.01 30.67 82.22
C ASP A 176 -43.52 32.12 82.48
N ARG A 177 -42.30 32.29 83.02
CA ARG A 177 -41.63 33.60 83.21
C ARG A 177 -40.12 33.48 83.02
N PRO A 178 -39.60 33.71 81.81
CA PRO A 178 -38.16 33.71 81.59
C PRO A 178 -37.53 34.92 82.30
N HIS A 179 -36.56 34.69 83.17
CA HIS A 179 -35.90 35.76 83.94
C HIS A 179 -34.64 36.30 83.25
N LEU A 180 -34.10 35.57 82.26
CA LEU A 180 -32.82 35.87 81.62
C LEU A 180 -32.92 36.34 80.16
N LEU A 181 -34.08 36.18 79.50
CA LEU A 181 -34.32 36.72 78.17
C LEU A 181 -35.32 37.88 78.27
N PRO A 182 -34.98 39.10 77.79
CA PRO A 182 -35.95 40.19 77.74
C PRO A 182 -37.06 39.76 76.77
N GLY A 183 -38.25 39.48 77.31
CA GLY A 183 -39.42 39.15 76.50
C GLY A 183 -39.69 40.24 75.45
N PRO A 184 -40.23 39.89 74.27
CA PRO A 184 -40.45 40.85 73.20
C PRO A 184 -41.44 41.90 73.70
N SER A 185 -40.94 43.10 73.99
CA SER A 185 -41.77 44.26 74.30
C SER A 185 -42.50 44.68 73.04
N LEU A 186 -43.64 44.05 72.79
CA LEU A 186 -44.70 44.62 71.98
C LEU A 186 -45.30 45.78 72.78
N ARG A 187 -44.87 47.02 72.51
CA ARG A 187 -45.68 48.20 72.80
C ARG A 187 -45.59 49.25 71.68
N PRO A 188 -46.75 49.84 71.28
CA PRO A 188 -47.02 50.40 69.95
C PRO A 188 -46.63 51.89 69.80
N PRO A 189 -46.83 52.50 68.61
CA PRO A 189 -46.20 53.75 68.23
C PRO A 189 -46.85 54.96 68.90
N ALA A 190 -46.03 55.84 69.48
CA ALA A 190 -46.42 57.19 69.83
C ALA A 190 -45.78 58.15 68.82
N LEU A 191 -46.59 58.55 67.85
CA LEU A 191 -46.38 59.67 66.94
C LEU A 191 -46.37 60.98 67.73
N GLU A 192 -45.24 61.70 67.74
CA GLU A 192 -45.14 63.18 67.66
C GLU A 192 -43.75 63.46 67.05
N HIS A 193 -43.66 63.60 65.73
CA HIS A 193 -43.79 64.86 65.00
C HIS A 193 -42.89 65.98 65.55
N GLN A 194 -41.61 65.93 65.21
CA GLN A 194 -40.85 67.15 64.95
C GLN A 194 -40.27 67.04 63.54
N ALA A 195 -41.13 67.45 62.61
CA ALA A 195 -40.74 67.83 61.27
C ALA A 195 -40.09 69.22 61.32
N ASP A 196 -39.35 69.52 60.24
CA ASP A 196 -38.64 70.74 59.88
C ASP A 196 -37.20 70.87 60.42
N ARG A 197 -36.17 71.06 59.59
CA ARG A 197 -36.07 71.12 58.11
C ARG A 197 -34.61 71.31 57.69
N ASP A 198 -34.30 70.84 56.47
CA ASP A 198 -33.29 71.34 55.51
C ASP A 198 -31.80 71.25 55.93
N GLU A 199 -30.84 70.78 55.12
CA GLU A 199 -30.59 70.92 53.67
C GLU A 199 -29.86 69.65 53.15
N ARG A 200 -30.26 69.00 52.05
CA ARG A 200 -30.05 69.33 50.62
C ARG A 200 -28.73 68.76 50.04
N SER A 201 -28.85 68.22 48.83
CA SER A 201 -27.81 67.84 47.86
C SER A 201 -27.14 66.47 48.10
N ASP A 202 -26.99 65.58 47.13
CA ASP A 202 -27.28 65.62 45.70
C ASP A 202 -27.20 64.19 45.13
N SER A 203 -27.91 63.95 44.03
CA SER A 203 -27.63 62.99 42.94
C SER A 203 -27.36 61.49 43.22
N SER A 204 -28.35 60.67 42.83
CA SER A 204 -28.13 59.43 42.04
C SER A 204 -27.98 59.81 40.54
N PRO A 205 -27.71 58.90 39.58
CA PRO A 205 -27.11 57.55 39.58
C PRO A 205 -26.08 57.36 38.43
N SER A 206 -25.74 56.11 38.08
CA SER A 206 -25.02 55.64 36.87
C SER A 206 -23.47 55.64 36.96
N ASP A 207 -22.72 54.66 36.46
CA ASP A 207 -23.03 53.59 35.52
C ASP A 207 -22.06 52.41 35.66
N GLN A 208 -22.52 51.26 35.19
CA GLN A 208 -21.84 49.97 35.12
C GLN A 208 -20.84 49.88 33.93
N PRO A 209 -20.07 48.78 33.80
CA PRO A 209 -18.85 48.70 32.99
C PRO A 209 -19.14 48.46 31.50
N SER A 210 -18.25 48.94 30.64
CA SER A 210 -18.22 48.54 29.23
C SER A 210 -16.89 47.86 28.91
N GLU A 211 -16.93 46.53 28.85
CA GLU A 211 -16.16 45.76 27.87
C GLU A 211 -16.45 46.27 26.46
N SER A 212 -15.40 46.51 25.69
CA SER A 212 -15.34 46.40 24.22
C SER A 212 -13.88 46.61 23.83
N GLU A 213 -13.21 45.56 23.38
CA GLU A 213 -12.98 45.35 21.94
C GLU A 213 -12.07 46.40 21.31
N LEU A 214 -10.87 45.96 20.90
CA LEU A 214 -10.16 46.20 19.63
C LEU A 214 -8.66 46.07 19.92
N ARG A 215 -8.04 44.92 19.67
CA ARG A 215 -7.57 44.52 18.33
C ARG A 215 -6.62 45.58 17.74
N SER A 216 -5.33 45.44 18.03
CA SER A 216 -4.27 45.55 17.02
C SER A 216 -3.02 44.82 17.47
#